data_AF-A0A843UYT1-F1
#
_entry.id   AF-A0A843UYT1-F1
#
_cell.length_a   1.000
_cell.length_b   1.000
_cell.length_c   1.000
_cell.angle_alpha   90.00
_cell.angle_beta   90.00
_cell.angle_gamma   90.00
#
_symmetry.space_group_name_H-M   'P 1'
#
loop_
_entity.id
_entity.type
_entity.pdbx_description
1 polymer ?
#
loop_
_entity_poly.entity_id
_entity_poly.type
_entity_poly.pdbx_seq_one_letter_code
_entity_poly.pdbx_strand_id
1 'polypeptide(L)'
;MGYELGLDRARAGPGPARPLIVRPRPGPARDEARFFEARPGKIRTVNINREVRSGTVDGPKTLPPIPAPPPLPENHRAELEATHLVAMPQGDYIELHRKRHGYRHDHFEKKRKKEAREVHKRSAMAQKAIGIKGKIYAKKRYAEKALMKKTLAMHDESTTRRKVDDKVHDGALPAYLLDRDETTRAKVLSNTIKQKRKEKAGKWDVPLPKVRPVAEEEMFRVIRSGKRKSKQWKRMVSKVTFVGPAFTRKPPKYERFIRPAALRFTKAHVTHPELKCTFNLDIIGVKKNPNGSMYTSLGVVTKGTIIEVNVSELGLVTPAGKVVWGKYAQVTNNPENDGCINAVLLV
;
A
#
# COMPACT_ATOMS: atom_id res chain seq x y z
N MET A 1 -75.92 -0.25 36.53
CA MET A 1 -75.33 -0.74 37.78
C MET A 1 -73.98 -1.38 37.45
N GLY A 2 -72.89 -0.71 37.76
CA GLY A 2 -71.55 -1.17 37.43
C GLY A 2 -70.49 -0.40 38.22
N TYR A 3 -69.35 -1.07 38.43
CA TYR A 3 -68.13 -0.64 39.13
C TYR A 3 -68.28 -0.66 40.66
N GLU A 4 -67.42 -1.28 41.48
CA GLU A 4 -65.98 -1.58 41.39
C GLU A 4 -65.64 -2.68 42.43
N LEU A 5 -64.81 -3.67 42.07
CA LEU A 5 -64.24 -4.64 43.03
C LEU A 5 -62.82 -4.20 43.40
N GLY A 6 -62.61 -3.97 44.70
CA GLY A 6 -61.36 -3.52 45.30
C GLY A 6 -60.23 -4.54 45.21
N LEU A 7 -59.05 -4.04 44.85
CA LEU A 7 -57.77 -4.73 44.84
C LEU A 7 -57.16 -4.78 46.25
N ASP A 8 -57.12 -5.97 46.84
CA ASP A 8 -56.37 -6.23 48.07
C ASP A 8 -54.87 -6.45 47.79
N ARG A 9 -54.06 -5.72 48.55
CA ARG A 9 -52.59 -5.72 48.52
C ARG A 9 -52.02 -6.95 49.23
N ALA A 10 -51.45 -7.89 48.47
CA ALA A 10 -50.60 -8.95 49.01
C ALA A 10 -49.12 -8.50 49.04
N ARG A 11 -48.50 -8.66 50.21
CA ARG A 11 -47.10 -8.31 50.55
C ARG A 11 -46.09 -9.15 49.75
N ALA A 12 -45.14 -8.49 49.09
CA ALA A 12 -43.93 -9.14 48.57
C ALA A 12 -42.82 -9.12 49.64
N GLY A 13 -42.32 -10.30 50.00
CA GLY A 13 -41.14 -10.47 50.88
C GLY A 13 -39.83 -10.06 50.19
N PRO A 14 -38.73 -9.89 50.96
CA PRO A 14 -37.46 -9.41 50.44
C PRO A 14 -36.75 -10.48 49.60
N GLY A 15 -36.51 -10.18 48.33
CA GLY A 15 -35.73 -11.03 47.42
C GLY A 15 -34.22 -11.04 47.74
N PRO A 16 -33.48 -12.06 47.27
CA PRO A 16 -32.07 -12.25 47.60
C PRO A 16 -31.16 -11.17 46.99
N ALA A 17 -30.18 -10.73 47.78
CA ALA A 17 -29.21 -9.70 47.42
C ALA A 17 -28.38 -10.05 46.18
N ARG A 18 -28.30 -9.11 45.22
CA ARG A 18 -27.44 -9.19 44.03
C ARG A 18 -25.96 -9.05 44.43
N PRO A 19 -25.03 -9.78 43.81
CA PRO A 19 -23.60 -9.62 44.08
C PRO A 19 -23.10 -8.25 43.57
N LEU A 20 -22.34 -7.55 44.41
CA LEU A 20 -21.66 -6.30 44.07
C LEU A 20 -20.64 -6.54 42.94
N ILE A 21 -20.97 -6.05 41.74
CA ILE A 21 -20.01 -5.92 40.64
C ILE A 21 -19.17 -4.67 40.94
N VAL A 22 -17.93 -4.86 41.39
CA VAL A 22 -16.95 -3.79 41.53
C VAL A 22 -16.55 -3.32 40.12
N ARG A 23 -17.10 -2.18 39.69
CA ARG A 23 -16.62 -1.48 38.49
C ARG A 23 -15.29 -0.78 38.82
N PRO A 24 -14.22 -0.96 38.02
CA PRO A 24 -13.01 -0.17 38.22
C PRO A 24 -13.29 1.31 37.91
N ARG A 25 -12.80 2.20 38.78
CA ARG A 25 -12.93 3.66 38.63
C ARG A 25 -12.28 4.13 37.32
N PRO A 26 -12.86 5.11 36.62
CA PRO A 26 -12.19 5.75 35.49
C PRO A 26 -10.98 6.54 35.99
N GLY A 27 -9.80 6.26 35.44
CA GLY A 27 -8.58 7.04 35.71
C GLY A 27 -8.65 8.44 35.08
N PRO A 28 -7.87 9.41 35.59
CA PRO A 28 -7.92 10.78 35.12
C PRO A 28 -7.46 10.92 33.66
N ALA A 29 -8.19 11.75 32.92
CA ALA A 29 -7.85 12.18 31.57
C ALA A 29 -6.43 12.74 31.55
N ARG A 30 -5.55 12.17 30.72
CA ARG A 30 -4.22 12.73 30.47
C ARG A 30 -4.33 13.70 29.31
N ASP A 31 -4.08 14.95 29.63
CA ASP A 31 -3.95 16.08 28.75
C ASP A 31 -3.06 15.81 27.54
N GLU A 32 -3.47 16.44 26.45
CA GLU A 32 -2.80 16.53 25.16
C GLU A 32 -1.34 16.98 25.33
N ALA A 33 -0.42 16.02 25.24
CA ALA A 33 0.99 16.34 25.06
C ALA A 33 1.21 16.82 23.63
N ARG A 34 1.32 18.16 23.51
CA ARG A 34 1.78 18.91 22.35
C ARG A 34 2.86 18.17 21.56
N PHE A 35 2.55 17.87 20.30
CA PHE A 35 3.53 17.45 19.29
C PHE A 35 4.57 18.55 19.12
N PHE A 36 5.79 18.33 19.60
CA PHE A 36 6.93 19.16 19.23
C PHE A 36 7.46 18.67 17.89
N GLU A 37 7.16 19.43 16.85
CA GLU A 37 7.59 19.23 15.47
C GLU A 37 9.12 19.43 15.36
N ALA A 38 9.87 18.35 15.18
CA ALA A 38 11.31 18.42 14.94
C ALA A 38 11.58 18.83 13.48
N ARG A 39 12.14 20.02 13.28
CA ARG A 39 12.59 20.51 11.97
C ARG A 39 13.78 19.67 11.46
N PRO A 40 13.87 19.38 10.16
CA PRO A 40 15.02 18.65 9.60
C PRO A 40 16.28 19.55 9.57
N GLY A 41 17.29 19.15 10.34
CA GLY A 41 18.62 19.75 10.35
C GLY A 41 19.44 19.36 9.12
N LYS A 42 20.10 20.35 8.51
CA LYS A 42 20.99 20.24 7.35
C LYS A 42 22.17 19.29 7.60
N ILE A 43 22.29 18.27 6.76
CA ILE A 43 23.52 17.48 6.61
C ILE A 43 24.54 18.37 5.88
N ARG A 44 25.64 18.72 6.56
CA ARG A 44 26.79 19.41 5.95
C ARG A 44 27.70 18.36 5.29
N THR A 45 27.83 18.42 3.98
CA THR A 45 28.91 17.76 3.24
C THR A 45 30.21 18.52 3.49
N VAL A 46 31.21 17.85 4.06
CA VAL A 46 32.56 18.42 4.20
C VAL A 46 33.33 18.05 2.93
N ASN A 47 33.68 19.09 2.17
CA ASN A 47 34.45 19.03 0.95
C ASN A 47 35.93 19.11 1.33
N ILE A 48 36.67 18.00 1.26
CA ILE A 48 38.10 17.95 1.57
C ILE A 48 38.84 18.14 0.26
N ASN A 49 39.12 19.40 -0.09
CA ASN A 49 40.16 19.78 -1.04
C ASN A 49 40.55 21.23 -0.75
N ARG A 50 41.66 21.42 -0.02
CA ARG A 50 42.44 22.66 -0.04
C ARG A 50 43.89 22.38 0.38
N GLU A 51 44.77 22.58 -0.60
CA GLU A 51 46.20 22.93 -0.58
C GLU A 51 46.59 23.87 0.58
N VAL A 52 47.83 24.03 1.07
CA VAL A 52 49.21 23.54 0.86
C VAL A 52 50.02 24.21 2.00
N ARG A 53 51.05 23.57 2.58
CA ARG A 53 52.32 24.24 2.96
C ARG A 53 53.39 23.25 3.44
N SER A 54 54.44 23.20 2.62
CA SER A 54 55.86 22.91 2.89
C SER A 54 56.28 22.55 4.32
N GLY A 55 56.72 21.30 4.49
CA GLY A 55 57.58 20.85 5.57
C GLY A 55 58.48 19.73 5.03
N THR A 56 59.78 19.99 4.93
CA THR A 56 60.80 19.02 4.55
C THR A 56 60.88 17.95 5.64
N VAL A 57 60.52 16.71 5.31
CA VAL A 57 60.68 15.55 6.20
C VAL A 57 61.54 14.53 5.45
N ASP A 58 62.69 14.24 6.04
CA ASP A 58 63.69 13.30 5.51
C ASP A 58 63.05 11.94 5.18
N GLY A 59 63.35 11.46 3.98
CA GLY A 59 62.85 10.17 3.49
C GLY A 59 63.38 8.99 4.33
N PRO A 60 62.64 7.87 4.38
CA PRO A 60 63.10 6.68 5.07
C PRO A 60 64.35 6.12 4.38
N LYS A 61 65.42 5.90 5.16
CA LYS A 61 66.65 5.22 4.71
C LYS A 61 66.28 3.88 4.10
N THR A 62 66.60 3.72 2.82
CA THR A 62 66.45 2.47 2.08
C THR A 62 67.41 1.42 2.64
N LEU A 63 66.86 0.35 3.22
CA LEU A 63 67.62 -0.87 3.46
C LEU A 63 67.89 -1.55 2.10
N PRO A 64 69.05 -2.21 1.90
CA PRO A 64 69.33 -2.89 0.66
C PRO A 64 68.34 -4.06 0.45
N PRO A 65 67.98 -4.37 -0.81
CA PRO A 65 67.00 -5.40 -1.11
C PRO A 65 67.53 -6.79 -0.72
N ILE A 66 66.68 -7.56 -0.04
CA ILE A 66 66.90 -8.99 0.21
C ILE A 66 66.92 -9.72 -1.14
N PRO A 67 67.88 -10.61 -1.42
CA PRO A 67 67.91 -11.35 -2.68
C PRO A 67 66.65 -12.22 -2.83
N ALA A 68 66.07 -12.22 -4.04
CA ALA A 68 64.86 -12.97 -4.34
C ALA A 68 65.08 -14.48 -4.08
N PRO A 69 64.11 -15.19 -3.48
CA PRO A 69 64.18 -16.64 -3.38
C PRO A 69 64.14 -17.25 -4.79
N PRO A 70 64.85 -18.38 -5.01
CA PRO A 70 64.90 -19.01 -6.33
C PRO A 70 63.49 -19.39 -6.80
N PRO A 71 63.21 -19.32 -8.11
CA PRO A 71 61.91 -19.66 -8.65
C PRO A 71 61.58 -21.12 -8.35
N LEU A 72 60.50 -21.33 -7.60
CA LEU A 72 59.93 -22.66 -7.42
C LEU A 72 59.48 -23.19 -8.79
N PRO A 73 59.65 -24.50 -9.05
CA PRO A 73 59.32 -25.10 -10.34
C PRO A 73 57.87 -24.79 -10.72
N GLU A 74 57.65 -24.52 -12.01
CA GLU A 74 56.38 -24.08 -12.63
C GLU A 74 55.14 -24.94 -12.29
N ASN A 75 55.36 -26.15 -11.76
CA ASN A 75 54.32 -27.08 -11.39
C ASN A 75 53.55 -26.69 -10.10
N HIS A 76 54.07 -25.77 -9.27
CA HIS A 76 53.38 -25.38 -8.03
C HIS A 76 52.36 -24.23 -8.18
N ARG A 77 52.39 -23.46 -9.29
CA ARG A 77 51.38 -22.42 -9.54
C ARG A 77 50.06 -22.99 -10.07
N ALA A 78 50.12 -24.04 -10.90
CA ALA A 78 48.93 -24.76 -11.36
C ALA A 78 48.22 -25.52 -10.23
N GLU A 79 48.98 -26.05 -9.26
CA GLU A 79 48.41 -26.73 -8.08
C GLU A 79 47.71 -25.75 -7.12
N LEU A 80 48.21 -24.52 -6.99
CA LEU A 80 47.59 -23.49 -6.14
C LEU A 80 46.33 -22.86 -6.75
N GLU A 81 46.22 -22.81 -8.08
CA GLU A 81 44.97 -22.38 -8.74
C GLU A 81 43.94 -23.53 -8.88
N ALA A 82 44.38 -24.79 -9.02
CA ALA A 82 43.49 -25.95 -9.02
C ALA A 82 42.91 -26.28 -7.63
N THR A 83 43.62 -25.96 -6.54
CA THR A 83 43.16 -26.21 -5.16
C THR A 83 42.04 -25.27 -4.71
N HIS A 84 41.86 -24.12 -5.37
CA HIS A 84 40.82 -23.14 -5.01
C HIS A 84 39.48 -23.37 -5.73
N LEU A 85 39.41 -24.28 -6.69
CA LEU A 85 38.23 -24.59 -7.51
C LEU A 85 37.52 -25.92 -7.16
N VAL A 86 38.00 -26.69 -6.16
CA VAL A 86 37.45 -28.04 -5.84
C VAL A 86 36.72 -28.12 -4.48
N ALA A 87 36.72 -27.08 -3.65
CA ALA A 87 36.13 -27.15 -2.30
C ALA A 87 34.67 -26.67 -2.22
N MET A 88 33.82 -26.94 -3.22
CA MET A 88 32.37 -26.88 -2.99
C MET A 88 31.96 -28.17 -2.26
N PRO A 89 31.44 -28.09 -1.03
CA PRO A 89 31.08 -29.31 -0.31
C PRO A 89 29.95 -30.03 -1.06
N GLN A 90 30.22 -31.27 -1.46
CA GLN A 90 29.28 -32.05 -2.27
C GLN A 90 28.20 -32.71 -1.39
N GLY A 91 26.93 -32.58 -1.79
CA GLY A 91 25.77 -33.23 -1.17
C GLY A 91 25.39 -32.72 0.22
N ASP A 92 24.54 -33.46 0.93
CA ASP A 92 24.08 -33.13 2.30
C ASP A 92 25.09 -33.58 3.38
N TYR A 93 26.34 -33.13 3.24
CA TYR A 93 27.46 -33.55 4.10
C TYR A 93 27.21 -33.29 5.60
N ILE A 94 26.42 -32.27 5.97
CA ILE A 94 26.04 -32.00 7.38
C ILE A 94 25.09 -33.07 7.91
N GLU A 95 24.12 -33.52 7.11
CA GLU A 95 23.22 -34.59 7.51
C GLU A 95 23.93 -35.94 7.56
N LEU A 96 24.80 -36.21 6.58
CA LEU A 96 25.65 -37.40 6.57
C LEU A 96 26.57 -37.44 7.80
N HIS A 97 27.18 -36.31 8.16
CA HIS A 97 27.98 -36.19 9.37
C HIS A 97 27.13 -36.44 10.64
N ARG A 98 25.91 -35.91 10.71
CA ARG A 98 24.99 -36.18 11.83
C ARG A 98 24.52 -37.64 11.89
N LYS A 99 24.36 -38.32 10.74
CA LYS A 99 24.03 -39.75 10.68
C LYS A 99 25.19 -40.62 11.13
N ARG A 100 26.44 -40.25 10.76
CA ARG A 100 27.67 -41.01 11.09
C ARG A 100 28.16 -40.77 12.51
N HIS A 101 28.18 -39.52 12.97
CA HIS A 101 28.80 -39.10 14.24
C HIS A 101 27.79 -38.57 15.26
N GLY A 102 26.50 -38.52 14.90
CA GLY A 102 25.46 -38.03 15.78
C GLY A 102 25.44 -36.51 15.94
N TYR A 103 24.64 -36.06 16.90
CA TYR A 103 24.66 -34.68 17.38
C TYR A 103 25.66 -34.54 18.51
N ARG A 104 26.11 -33.31 18.78
CA ARG A 104 26.87 -33.02 20.00
C ARG A 104 26.08 -33.50 21.23
N HIS A 105 26.75 -34.14 22.19
CA HIS A 105 26.09 -34.79 23.33
C HIS A 105 25.13 -33.88 24.11
N ASP A 106 25.41 -32.58 24.21
CA ASP A 106 24.58 -31.59 24.92
C ASP A 106 23.48 -30.92 24.05
N HIS A 107 23.35 -31.31 22.78
CA HIS A 107 22.51 -30.60 21.80
C HIS A 107 21.03 -30.62 22.20
N PHE A 108 20.51 -31.80 22.56
CA PHE A 108 19.11 -31.97 22.93
C PHE A 108 18.79 -31.29 24.26
N GLU A 109 19.71 -31.33 25.23
CA GLU A 109 19.55 -30.60 26.49
C GLU A 109 19.51 -29.08 26.27
N LYS A 110 20.41 -28.55 25.45
CA LYS A 110 20.45 -27.12 25.11
C LYS A 110 19.20 -26.69 24.35
N LYS A 111 18.71 -27.51 23.41
CA LYS A 111 17.48 -27.25 22.65
C LYS A 111 16.26 -27.19 23.59
N ARG A 112 16.08 -28.22 24.43
CA ARG A 112 15.01 -28.27 25.44
C ARG A 112 15.04 -27.04 26.38
N LYS A 113 16.21 -26.71 26.93
CA LYS A 113 16.39 -25.52 27.80
C LYS A 113 16.15 -24.21 27.05
N LYS A 114 16.38 -24.15 25.73
CA LYS A 114 16.13 -22.95 24.92
C LYS A 114 14.63 -22.74 24.70
N GLU A 115 13.89 -23.80 24.34
CA GLU A 115 12.44 -23.78 24.14
C GLU A 115 11.70 -23.43 25.44
N ALA A 116 12.07 -24.05 26.56
CA ALA A 116 11.48 -23.73 27.87
C ALA A 116 11.70 -22.25 28.26
N ARG A 117 12.90 -21.69 28.02
CA ARG A 117 13.21 -20.28 28.32
C ARG A 117 12.54 -19.30 27.36
N GLU A 118 12.03 -19.78 26.22
CA GLU A 118 11.50 -18.90 25.18
C GLU A 118 10.24 -18.16 25.65
N VAL A 119 9.40 -18.78 26.48
CA VAL A 119 8.19 -18.15 27.05
C VAL A 119 8.55 -16.90 27.88
N HIS A 120 9.54 -17.02 28.77
CA HIS A 120 10.02 -15.89 29.58
C HIS A 120 10.70 -14.83 28.73
N LYS A 121 11.55 -15.24 27.76
CA LYS A 121 12.19 -14.30 26.84
C LYS A 121 11.17 -13.52 26.02
N ARG A 122 10.10 -14.17 25.55
CA ARG A 122 9.00 -13.54 24.82
C ARG A 122 8.27 -12.51 25.68
N SER A 123 7.99 -12.83 26.94
CA SER A 123 7.36 -11.88 27.87
C SER A 123 8.28 -10.69 28.17
N ALA A 124 9.56 -10.96 28.47
CA ALA A 124 10.56 -9.93 28.73
C ALA A 124 10.78 -9.02 27.51
N MET A 125 10.80 -9.57 26.30
CA MET A 125 10.92 -8.80 25.06
C MET A 125 9.68 -7.91 24.85
N ALA A 126 8.48 -8.38 25.21
CA ALA A 126 7.27 -7.57 25.12
C ALA A 126 7.32 -6.33 26.03
N GLN A 127 7.84 -6.49 27.24
CA GLN A 127 7.91 -5.41 28.23
C GLN A 127 9.09 -4.46 28.01
N LYS A 128 10.24 -5.00 27.58
CA LYS A 128 11.50 -4.25 27.46
C LYS A 128 11.75 -3.65 26.09
N ALA A 129 11.06 -4.09 25.03
CA ALA A 129 11.29 -3.56 23.69
C ALA A 129 10.69 -2.15 23.54
N ILE A 130 11.56 -1.15 23.37
CA ILE A 130 11.17 0.26 23.27
C ILE A 130 11.05 0.67 21.79
N GLY A 131 10.14 1.62 21.50
CA GLY A 131 10.03 2.29 20.20
C GLY A 131 9.59 1.36 19.07
N ILE A 132 10.24 1.47 17.91
CA ILE A 132 9.88 0.70 16.69
C ILE A 132 10.04 -0.81 16.92
N LYS A 133 11.04 -1.24 17.69
CA LYS A 133 11.27 -2.65 17.99
C LYS A 133 10.09 -3.27 18.75
N GLY A 134 9.52 -2.54 19.71
CA GLY A 134 8.30 -2.95 20.43
C GLY A 134 7.08 -3.05 19.49
N LYS A 135 6.89 -2.06 18.60
CA LYS A 135 5.79 -2.06 17.62
C LYS A 135 5.88 -3.25 16.65
N ILE A 136 7.06 -3.52 16.10
CA ILE A 136 7.28 -4.68 15.20
C ILE A 136 7.02 -5.98 15.95
N TYR A 137 7.51 -6.09 17.18
CA TYR A 137 7.30 -7.27 18.02
C TYR A 137 5.81 -7.52 18.28
N ALA A 138 5.05 -6.49 18.68
CA ALA A 138 3.61 -6.59 18.88
C ALA A 138 2.86 -7.00 17.60
N LYS A 139 3.20 -6.42 16.45
CA LYS A 139 2.62 -6.77 15.14
C LYS A 139 2.87 -8.23 14.79
N LYS A 140 4.09 -8.72 15.00
CA LYS A 140 4.45 -10.14 14.78
C LYS A 140 3.63 -11.06 15.70
N ARG A 141 3.53 -10.72 16.99
CA ARG A 141 2.74 -11.51 17.96
C ARG A 141 1.24 -11.53 17.63
N TYR A 142 0.70 -10.44 17.10
CA TYR A 142 -0.69 -10.41 16.65
C TYR A 142 -0.92 -11.36 15.46
N ALA A 143 -0.04 -11.32 14.46
CA ALA A 143 -0.11 -12.21 13.30
C ALA A 143 -0.01 -13.69 13.70
N GLU A 144 0.92 -14.05 14.59
CA GLU A 144 1.06 -15.42 15.11
C GLU A 144 -0.22 -15.89 15.84
N LYS A 145 -0.81 -15.04 16.69
CA LYS A 145 -2.07 -15.37 17.39
C LYS A 145 -3.23 -15.53 16.40
N ALA A 146 -3.33 -14.66 15.40
CA ALA A 146 -4.37 -14.73 14.39
C ALA A 146 -4.24 -16.00 13.53
N LEU A 147 -3.03 -16.37 13.16
CA LEU A 147 -2.75 -17.61 12.44
C LEU A 147 -3.16 -18.83 13.28
N MET A 148 -2.70 -18.91 14.54
CA MET A 148 -3.04 -20.03 15.42
C MET A 148 -4.55 -20.15 15.68
N LYS A 149 -5.25 -19.02 15.82
CA LYS A 149 -6.71 -19.03 15.93
C LYS A 149 -7.39 -19.60 14.67
N LYS A 150 -6.92 -19.22 13.48
CA LYS A 150 -7.43 -19.77 12.22
C LYS A 150 -7.13 -21.26 12.08
N THR A 151 -5.95 -21.72 12.46
CA THR A 151 -5.60 -23.15 12.37
C THR A 151 -6.41 -23.99 13.34
N LEU A 152 -6.65 -23.50 14.56
CA LEU A 152 -7.52 -24.17 15.52
C LEU A 152 -8.96 -24.21 15.01
N ALA A 153 -9.49 -23.08 14.51
CA ALA A 153 -10.83 -23.05 13.92
C ALA A 153 -10.99 -24.03 12.76
N MET A 154 -10.04 -24.05 11.81
CA MET A 154 -10.05 -25.03 10.71
C MET A 154 -9.97 -26.48 11.20
N HIS A 155 -9.17 -26.75 12.23
CA HIS A 155 -9.07 -28.09 12.82
C HIS A 155 -10.38 -28.50 13.51
N ASP A 156 -10.99 -27.62 14.30
CA ASP A 156 -12.25 -27.85 15.00
C ASP A 156 -13.41 -28.05 14.01
N GLU A 157 -13.46 -27.25 12.94
CA GLU A 157 -14.42 -27.40 11.84
C GLU A 157 -14.21 -28.70 11.06
N SER A 158 -12.97 -29.10 10.80
CA SER A 158 -12.67 -30.38 10.12
C SER A 158 -13.02 -31.61 10.97
N THR A 159 -12.84 -31.50 12.29
CA THR A 159 -13.17 -32.55 13.25
C THR A 159 -14.69 -32.69 13.40
N THR A 160 -15.40 -31.56 13.36
CA THR A 160 -16.86 -31.52 13.37
C THR A 160 -17.40 -31.70 11.95
N ARG A 161 -17.39 -32.93 11.44
CA ARG A 161 -18.14 -33.27 10.21
C ARG A 161 -19.63 -33.09 10.45
N ARG A 162 -20.14 -31.87 10.32
CA ARG A 162 -21.58 -31.65 10.20
C ARG A 162 -22.00 -32.25 8.87
N LYS A 163 -22.94 -33.21 8.89
CA LYS A 163 -23.72 -33.51 7.68
C LYS A 163 -24.35 -32.18 7.27
N VAL A 164 -24.08 -31.75 6.04
CA VAL A 164 -24.82 -30.65 5.43
C VAL A 164 -26.29 -31.09 5.48
N ASP A 165 -27.13 -30.33 6.17
CA ASP A 165 -28.57 -30.57 6.14
C ASP A 165 -29.03 -30.23 4.72
N ASP A 166 -29.63 -31.20 4.01
CA ASP A 166 -30.05 -31.12 2.61
C ASP A 166 -31.21 -30.12 2.37
N LYS A 167 -31.34 -29.09 3.21
CA LYS A 167 -32.21 -27.95 2.94
C LYS A 167 -31.48 -27.05 1.96
N VAL A 168 -31.70 -27.36 0.69
CA VAL A 168 -31.44 -26.52 -0.49
C VAL A 168 -31.62 -25.05 -0.09
N HIS A 169 -30.52 -24.32 0.04
CA HIS A 169 -30.59 -22.89 0.23
C HIS A 169 -31.27 -22.26 -0.99
N ASP A 170 -32.23 -21.37 -0.74
CA ASP A 170 -33.04 -20.68 -1.75
C ASP A 170 -32.11 -19.84 -2.65
N GLY A 171 -31.62 -20.45 -3.74
CA GLY A 171 -30.45 -19.98 -4.52
C GLY A 171 -29.53 -21.07 -5.09
N ALA A 172 -29.88 -22.36 -4.95
CA ALA A 172 -29.10 -23.45 -5.55
C ALA A 172 -29.07 -23.36 -7.09
N LEU A 173 -27.90 -23.07 -7.64
CA LEU A 173 -27.64 -23.08 -9.07
C LEU A 173 -27.28 -24.50 -9.53
N PRO A 174 -27.70 -24.93 -10.73
CA PRO A 174 -27.25 -26.19 -11.34
C PRO A 174 -25.72 -26.28 -11.39
N ALA A 175 -25.14 -27.48 -11.34
CA ALA A 175 -23.68 -27.68 -11.26
C ALA A 175 -22.86 -26.96 -12.35
N TYR A 176 -23.44 -26.76 -13.53
CA TYR A 176 -22.83 -26.02 -14.66
C TYR A 176 -22.92 -24.48 -14.56
N LEU A 177 -23.56 -23.97 -13.50
CA LEU A 177 -23.75 -22.55 -13.17
C LEU A 177 -23.08 -22.16 -11.84
N LEU A 178 -22.51 -23.11 -11.09
CA LEU A 178 -21.87 -22.87 -9.78
C LEU A 178 -20.59 -22.02 -9.87
N ASP A 179 -19.80 -22.19 -10.92
CA ASP A 179 -18.52 -21.47 -11.13
C ASP A 179 -18.63 -20.28 -12.10
N ARG A 180 -19.84 -19.96 -12.55
CA ARG A 180 -20.11 -18.78 -13.35
C ARG A 180 -20.65 -17.70 -12.43
N ASP A 181 -19.81 -16.72 -12.09
CA ASP A 181 -20.26 -15.44 -11.54
C ASP A 181 -21.51 -15.00 -12.33
N GLU A 182 -22.63 -14.81 -11.63
CA GLU A 182 -23.95 -14.63 -12.24
C GLU A 182 -23.94 -13.58 -13.37
N THR A 183 -23.91 -14.04 -14.62
CA THR A 183 -24.49 -13.32 -15.75
C THR A 183 -26.00 -13.57 -15.82
N THR A 184 -26.72 -13.41 -14.70
CA THR A 184 -28.19 -13.22 -14.70
C THR A 184 -28.56 -11.79 -15.16
N ARG A 185 -27.68 -11.16 -15.94
CA ARG A 185 -27.87 -9.81 -16.48
C ARG A 185 -28.86 -9.77 -17.64
N ALA A 186 -28.99 -10.78 -18.49
CA ALA A 186 -29.78 -10.61 -19.73
C ALA A 186 -31.28 -10.34 -19.50
N LYS A 187 -31.90 -10.99 -18.51
CA LYS A 187 -33.34 -10.83 -18.19
C LYS A 187 -33.61 -9.73 -17.15
N VAL A 188 -32.65 -9.46 -16.26
CA VAL A 188 -32.72 -8.30 -15.36
C VAL A 188 -32.49 -7.02 -16.17
N LEU A 189 -31.51 -6.96 -17.07
CA LEU A 189 -31.20 -5.79 -17.92
C LEU A 189 -32.42 -5.30 -18.71
N SER A 190 -33.26 -6.17 -19.25
CA SER A 190 -34.44 -5.73 -20.03
C SER A 190 -35.51 -5.06 -19.14
N ASN A 191 -35.66 -5.50 -17.88
CA ASN A 191 -36.52 -4.86 -16.90
C ASN A 191 -35.85 -3.65 -16.21
N THR A 192 -34.52 -3.68 -15.98
CA THR A 192 -33.76 -2.52 -15.50
C THR A 192 -33.65 -1.43 -16.55
N ILE A 193 -33.66 -1.74 -17.86
CA ILE A 193 -33.73 -0.72 -18.92
C ILE A 193 -35.09 -0.03 -18.89
N LYS A 194 -36.18 -0.76 -18.62
CA LYS A 194 -37.52 -0.18 -18.44
C LYS A 194 -37.61 0.67 -17.17
N GLN A 195 -36.99 0.25 -16.06
CA GLN A 195 -36.87 1.04 -14.83
C GLN A 195 -35.91 2.24 -14.98
N LYS A 196 -34.74 2.09 -15.62
CA LYS A 196 -33.78 3.18 -15.93
C LYS A 196 -34.35 4.22 -16.90
N ARG A 197 -35.28 3.84 -17.80
CA ARG A 197 -36.05 4.78 -18.63
C ARG A 197 -37.08 5.56 -17.82
N LYS A 198 -37.61 5.00 -16.71
CA LYS A 198 -38.50 5.69 -15.77
C LYS A 198 -37.76 6.52 -14.71
N GLU A 199 -36.54 6.15 -14.31
CA GLU A 199 -35.69 6.89 -13.36
C GLU A 199 -34.81 7.99 -14.01
N LYS A 200 -34.99 8.25 -15.31
CA LYS A 200 -34.04 8.93 -16.21
C LYS A 200 -33.65 10.37 -15.84
N ALA A 201 -34.30 10.99 -14.85
CA ALA A 201 -34.05 12.37 -14.46
C ALA A 201 -33.26 12.56 -13.15
N GLY A 202 -33.06 11.52 -12.32
CA GLY A 202 -32.76 11.76 -10.90
C GLY A 202 -31.48 11.17 -10.28
N LYS A 203 -30.76 10.24 -10.93
CA LYS A 203 -29.75 9.42 -10.22
C LYS A 203 -28.48 9.07 -11.03
N TRP A 204 -28.00 9.94 -11.91
CA TRP A 204 -26.69 9.74 -12.56
C TRP A 204 -25.59 10.45 -11.77
N ASP A 205 -25.39 10.01 -10.53
CA ASP A 205 -24.30 10.49 -9.70
C ASP A 205 -23.00 9.79 -10.06
N VAL A 206 -21.95 10.59 -10.19
CA VAL A 206 -20.58 10.07 -10.26
C VAL A 206 -20.17 9.51 -8.89
N PRO A 207 -19.29 8.49 -8.81
CA PRO A 207 -18.86 7.88 -7.54
C PRO A 207 -18.37 8.88 -6.47
N LEU A 208 -17.76 9.98 -6.89
CA LEU A 208 -17.34 11.09 -6.04
C LEU A 208 -18.04 12.39 -6.49
N PRO A 209 -19.25 12.69 -5.98
CA PRO A 209 -20.01 13.87 -6.41
C PRO A 209 -19.43 15.17 -5.88
N LYS A 210 -18.97 15.16 -4.62
CA LYS A 210 -18.38 16.32 -3.94
C LYS A 210 -16.94 16.01 -3.54
N VAL A 211 -16.01 16.80 -4.07
CA VAL A 211 -14.59 16.73 -3.72
C VAL A 211 -14.21 17.97 -2.90
N ARG A 212 -13.20 17.83 -2.05
CA ARG A 212 -12.60 18.97 -1.34
C ARG A 212 -12.19 20.04 -2.37
N PRO A 213 -12.64 21.29 -2.19
CA PRO A 213 -12.16 22.40 -3.02
C PRO A 213 -10.68 22.63 -2.75
N VAL A 214 -9.90 22.79 -3.82
CA VAL A 214 -8.46 23.05 -3.75
C VAL A 214 -8.22 24.54 -3.89
N ALA A 215 -7.42 25.12 -2.99
CA ALA A 215 -7.05 26.53 -3.08
C ALA A 215 -6.07 26.77 -4.24
N GLU A 216 -6.13 27.96 -4.85
CA GLU A 216 -5.25 28.30 -5.98
C GLU A 216 -3.77 28.30 -5.61
N GLU A 217 -3.43 28.67 -4.36
CA GLU A 217 -2.08 28.63 -3.83
C GLU A 217 -1.50 27.21 -3.78
N GLU A 218 -2.34 26.21 -3.51
CA GLU A 218 -1.93 24.80 -3.50
C GLU A 218 -1.67 24.29 -4.91
N MET A 219 -2.42 24.76 -5.91
CA MET A 219 -2.29 24.36 -7.32
C MET A 219 -1.17 25.08 -8.06
N PHE A 220 -0.90 26.34 -7.71
CA PHE A 220 0.07 27.17 -8.40
C PHE A 220 1.18 27.68 -7.49
N ARG A 221 2.40 27.25 -7.78
CA ARG A 221 3.60 27.82 -7.19
C ARG A 221 4.05 29.06 -7.96
N VAL A 222 4.31 30.15 -7.26
CA VAL A 222 4.85 31.39 -7.86
C VAL A 222 6.31 31.19 -8.30
N ILE A 223 6.62 31.52 -9.56
CA ILE A 223 8.01 31.57 -10.05
C ILE A 223 8.47 33.02 -10.16
N ARG A 224 9.59 33.34 -9.51
CA ARG A 224 10.28 34.63 -9.61
C ARG A 224 11.26 34.62 -10.78
N SER A 225 11.28 35.69 -11.58
CA SER A 225 12.12 35.83 -12.77
C SER A 225 12.98 37.11 -12.76
N GLY A 226 14.06 37.11 -13.55
CA GLY A 226 15.06 38.19 -13.63
C GLY A 226 16.19 38.07 -12.61
N LYS A 227 17.30 38.78 -12.84
CA LYS A 227 18.51 38.75 -11.99
C LYS A 227 18.20 39.03 -10.51
N ARG A 228 17.34 40.04 -10.25
CA ARG A 228 16.91 40.43 -8.90
C ARG A 228 15.65 39.70 -8.40
N LYS A 229 15.08 38.77 -9.18
CA LYS A 229 13.89 37.97 -8.81
C LYS A 229 12.64 38.77 -8.40
N SER A 230 12.49 40.02 -8.87
CA SER A 230 11.35 40.87 -8.52
C SER A 230 10.06 40.51 -9.27
N LYS A 231 10.15 39.93 -10.46
CA LYS A 231 9.00 39.66 -11.34
C LYS A 231 8.33 38.31 -10.99
N GLN A 232 7.05 38.33 -10.61
CA GLN A 232 6.28 37.17 -10.10
C GLN A 232 5.09 36.77 -10.99
N TRP A 233 5.12 37.03 -12.28
CA TRP A 233 3.98 36.81 -13.18
C TRP A 233 3.77 35.35 -13.59
N LYS A 234 4.81 34.51 -13.46
CA LYS A 234 4.78 33.09 -13.82
C LYS A 234 4.22 32.22 -12.69
N ARG A 235 3.50 31.15 -13.08
CA ARG A 235 2.87 30.18 -12.19
C ARG A 235 3.26 28.76 -12.64
N MET A 236 3.80 27.96 -11.73
CA MET A 236 4.07 26.54 -11.96
C MET A 236 2.92 25.71 -11.40
N VAL A 237 2.40 24.79 -12.19
CA VAL A 237 1.42 23.80 -11.71
C VAL A 237 2.13 22.78 -10.84
N SER A 238 1.67 22.61 -9.61
CA SER A 238 2.20 21.63 -8.63
C SER A 238 1.52 20.26 -8.74
N LYS A 239 0.30 20.22 -9.28
CA LYS A 239 -0.51 19.02 -9.45
C LYS A 239 -0.16 18.27 -10.74
N VAL A 240 -0.58 17.01 -10.80
CA VAL A 240 -0.46 16.18 -11.99
C VAL A 240 -1.27 16.78 -13.14
N THR A 241 -0.73 16.70 -14.35
CA THR A 241 -1.35 17.22 -15.57
C THR A 241 -1.37 16.16 -16.65
N PHE A 242 -2.45 16.12 -17.41
CA PHE A 242 -2.51 15.48 -18.70
C PHE A 242 -2.19 16.51 -19.78
N VAL A 243 -1.37 16.07 -20.73
CA VAL A 243 -0.95 16.88 -21.86
C VAL A 243 -1.04 15.98 -23.08
N GLY A 244 -1.84 16.38 -24.07
CA GLY A 244 -2.03 15.59 -25.28
C GLY A 244 -0.73 15.36 -26.06
N PRO A 245 -0.69 14.33 -26.92
CA PRO A 245 0.53 13.92 -27.63
C PRO A 245 1.12 15.01 -28.54
N ALA A 246 0.29 15.92 -29.06
CA ALA A 246 0.72 17.03 -29.93
C ALA A 246 1.20 18.27 -29.16
N PHE A 247 1.57 18.15 -27.89
CA PHE A 247 1.93 19.32 -27.08
C PHE A 247 3.34 19.84 -27.36
N THR A 248 3.39 21.07 -27.88
CA THR A 248 4.62 21.86 -27.98
C THR A 248 4.63 22.96 -26.92
N ARG A 249 5.76 23.13 -26.22
CA ARG A 249 5.91 24.19 -25.23
C ARG A 249 5.94 25.56 -25.91
N LYS A 250 5.22 26.53 -25.34
CA LYS A 250 5.30 27.93 -25.79
C LYS A 250 6.67 28.52 -25.43
N PRO A 251 7.19 29.50 -26.19
CA PRO A 251 8.43 30.18 -25.83
C PRO A 251 8.38 30.73 -24.40
N PRO A 252 9.50 30.69 -23.63
CA PRO A 252 9.49 31.05 -22.21
C PRO A 252 9.01 32.48 -21.91
N LYS A 253 9.06 33.39 -22.88
CA LYS A 253 8.56 34.77 -22.73
C LYS A 253 7.03 34.84 -22.68
N TYR A 254 6.32 33.93 -23.35
CA TYR A 254 4.85 33.91 -23.43
C TYR A 254 4.21 32.83 -22.54
N GLU A 255 5.00 31.90 -22.01
CA GLU A 255 4.54 30.85 -21.08
C GLU A 255 4.35 31.43 -19.66
N ARG A 256 3.10 31.69 -19.28
CA ARG A 256 2.72 32.10 -17.91
C ARG A 256 2.51 30.90 -16.99
N PHE A 257 1.73 29.92 -17.44
CA PHE A 257 1.45 28.67 -16.71
C PHE A 257 2.39 27.57 -17.19
N ILE A 258 3.26 27.12 -16.29
CA ILE A 258 4.28 26.10 -16.56
C ILE A 258 3.77 24.77 -16.02
N ARG A 259 3.67 23.77 -16.90
CA ARG A 259 3.33 22.38 -16.57
C ARG A 259 4.61 21.54 -16.62
N PRO A 260 5.24 21.17 -15.49
CA PRO A 260 6.51 20.43 -15.49
C PRO A 260 6.39 19.06 -16.15
N ALA A 261 7.40 18.62 -16.90
CA ALA A 261 7.36 17.33 -17.60
C ALA A 261 7.22 16.12 -16.66
N ALA A 262 7.85 16.17 -15.48
CA ALA A 262 7.76 15.11 -14.48
C ALA A 262 6.34 14.89 -13.92
N LEU A 263 5.47 15.89 -14.04
CA LEU A 263 4.07 15.83 -13.60
C LEU A 263 3.11 15.60 -14.79
N ARG A 264 3.63 15.25 -15.98
CA ARG A 264 2.81 14.95 -17.15
C ARG A 264 2.61 13.44 -17.26
N PHE A 265 1.37 13.03 -17.07
CA PHE A 265 0.97 11.63 -17.16
C PHE A 265 0.18 11.43 -18.44
N THR A 266 0.42 10.31 -19.10
CA THR A 266 -0.29 9.90 -20.32
C THR A 266 -1.24 8.72 -20.08
N LYS A 267 -0.98 7.93 -19.04
CA LYS A 267 -1.74 6.72 -18.69
C LYS A 267 -2.43 6.84 -17.33
N ALA A 268 -3.50 6.08 -17.16
CA ALA A 268 -4.22 5.93 -15.90
C ALA A 268 -4.50 4.46 -15.59
N HIS A 269 -4.44 4.10 -14.31
CA HIS A 269 -4.93 2.83 -13.80
C HIS A 269 -6.43 2.92 -13.57
N VAL A 270 -7.18 2.27 -14.44
CA VAL A 270 -8.63 2.37 -14.49
C VAL A 270 -9.26 1.05 -14.04
N THR A 271 -10.09 1.11 -13.00
CA THR A 271 -10.83 -0.05 -12.49
C THR A 271 -12.22 -0.11 -13.11
N HIS A 272 -12.61 -1.29 -13.62
CA HIS A 272 -13.99 -1.56 -14.01
C HIS A 272 -14.78 -2.06 -12.79
N PRO A 273 -15.82 -1.36 -12.32
CA PRO A 273 -16.51 -1.71 -11.06
C PRO A 273 -17.18 -3.09 -11.11
N GLU A 274 -17.66 -3.51 -12.28
CA GLU A 274 -18.36 -4.79 -12.43
C GLU A 274 -17.41 -6.00 -12.55
N LEU A 275 -16.39 -5.91 -13.41
CA LEU A 275 -15.41 -6.98 -13.61
C LEU A 275 -14.38 -7.07 -12.47
N LYS A 276 -14.26 -6.02 -11.65
CA LYS A 276 -13.25 -5.89 -10.57
C LYS A 276 -11.80 -6.04 -11.05
N CYS A 277 -11.58 -5.81 -12.35
CA CYS A 277 -10.25 -5.79 -12.97
C CYS A 277 -9.76 -4.35 -13.17
N THR A 278 -8.43 -4.20 -13.14
CA THR A 278 -7.73 -2.93 -13.34
C THR A 278 -6.96 -2.95 -14.65
N PHE A 279 -7.04 -1.88 -15.42
CA PHE A 279 -6.39 -1.74 -16.72
C PHE A 279 -5.50 -0.49 -16.74
N ASN A 280 -4.36 -0.54 -17.43
CA ASN A 280 -3.47 0.61 -17.59
C ASN A 280 -3.73 1.30 -18.93
N LEU A 281 -4.74 2.15 -18.96
CA LEU A 281 -5.29 2.72 -20.18
C LEU A 281 -4.70 4.10 -20.49
N ASP A 282 -4.57 4.41 -21.77
CA ASP A 282 -4.16 5.74 -22.23
C ASP A 282 -5.27 6.78 -21.98
N ILE A 283 -4.87 7.94 -21.48
CA ILE A 283 -5.75 9.10 -21.32
C ILE A 283 -5.88 9.79 -22.68
N ILE A 284 -7.12 10.00 -23.12
CA ILE A 284 -7.43 10.76 -24.34
C ILE A 284 -7.52 12.26 -24.00
N GLY A 285 -8.19 12.58 -22.89
CA GLY A 285 -8.45 13.96 -22.52
C GLY A 285 -8.96 14.13 -21.09
N VAL A 286 -8.92 15.37 -20.61
CA VAL A 286 -9.54 15.79 -19.35
C VAL A 286 -10.85 16.49 -19.69
N LYS A 287 -11.98 15.94 -19.24
CA LYS A 287 -13.30 16.47 -19.59
C LYS A 287 -13.82 17.48 -18.58
N LYS A 288 -13.66 17.21 -17.29
CA LYS A 288 -14.16 18.07 -16.22
C LYS A 288 -13.31 17.97 -14.96
N ASN A 289 -12.75 19.09 -14.52
CA ASN A 289 -12.17 19.20 -13.19
C ASN A 289 -13.19 19.87 -12.23
N PRO A 290 -13.44 19.30 -11.03
CA PRO A 290 -14.39 19.87 -10.07
C PRO A 290 -13.99 21.25 -9.53
N ASN A 291 -12.71 21.62 -9.58
CA ASN A 291 -12.22 22.91 -9.07
C ASN A 291 -12.40 24.08 -10.05
N GLY A 292 -12.88 23.83 -11.29
CA GLY A 292 -13.16 24.87 -12.27
C GLY A 292 -12.71 24.53 -13.70
N SER A 293 -13.26 25.27 -14.67
CA SER A 293 -12.99 25.06 -16.12
C SER A 293 -11.55 25.38 -16.52
N MET A 294 -10.91 26.35 -15.87
CA MET A 294 -9.49 26.69 -16.12
C MET A 294 -8.57 25.49 -15.93
N TYR A 295 -8.83 24.67 -14.90
CA TYR A 295 -8.05 23.48 -14.60
C TYR A 295 -8.28 22.37 -15.63
N THR A 296 -9.51 22.26 -16.15
CA THR A 296 -9.83 21.38 -17.28
C THR A 296 -9.02 21.77 -18.52
N SER A 297 -8.97 23.06 -18.88
CA SER A 297 -8.19 23.54 -20.03
C SER A 297 -6.68 23.35 -19.87
N LEU A 298 -6.16 23.52 -18.64
CA LEU A 298 -4.76 23.22 -18.33
C LEU A 298 -4.47 21.72 -18.26
N GLY A 299 -5.50 20.86 -18.28
CA GLY A 299 -5.37 19.42 -18.13
C GLY A 299 -4.95 18.99 -16.74
N VAL A 300 -5.26 19.77 -15.69
CA VAL A 300 -4.92 19.40 -14.31
C VAL A 300 -5.79 18.24 -13.86
N VAL A 301 -5.16 17.20 -13.34
CA VAL A 301 -5.79 16.00 -12.83
C VAL A 301 -5.70 15.99 -11.31
N THR A 302 -6.82 16.25 -10.65
CA THR A 302 -7.01 16.14 -9.20
C THR A 302 -8.03 15.05 -8.89
N LYS A 303 -8.19 14.70 -7.61
CA LYS A 303 -9.29 13.85 -7.16
C LYS A 303 -10.64 14.36 -7.70
N GLY A 304 -11.48 13.44 -8.18
CA GLY A 304 -12.78 13.72 -8.77
C GLY A 304 -12.76 14.27 -10.20
N THR A 305 -11.59 14.45 -10.81
CA THR A 305 -11.50 14.84 -12.22
C THR A 305 -12.08 13.73 -13.09
N ILE A 306 -12.93 14.12 -14.05
CA ILE A 306 -13.45 13.24 -15.08
C ILE A 306 -12.50 13.29 -16.27
N ILE A 307 -11.91 12.14 -16.57
CA ILE A 307 -11.01 11.91 -17.68
C ILE A 307 -11.68 11.00 -18.72
N GLU A 308 -11.30 11.17 -19.97
CA GLU A 308 -11.67 10.28 -21.06
C GLU A 308 -10.49 9.33 -21.29
N VAL A 309 -10.76 8.03 -21.24
CA VAL A 309 -9.75 6.98 -21.35
C VAL A 309 -10.05 6.08 -22.53
N ASN A 310 -8.99 5.60 -23.18
CA ASN A 310 -9.09 4.67 -24.28
C ASN A 310 -9.48 3.28 -23.75
N VAL A 311 -10.63 2.75 -24.18
CA VAL A 311 -11.16 1.45 -23.74
C VAL A 311 -11.14 0.40 -24.86
N SER A 312 -10.36 0.63 -25.92
CA SER A 312 -10.21 -0.35 -27.02
C SER A 312 -9.74 -1.72 -26.53
N GLU A 313 -8.86 -1.78 -25.53
CA GLU A 313 -8.41 -3.03 -24.90
C GLU A 313 -9.53 -3.83 -24.20
N LEU A 314 -10.64 -3.17 -23.82
CA LEU A 314 -11.77 -3.83 -23.16
C LEU A 314 -12.73 -4.49 -24.16
N GLY A 315 -12.60 -4.20 -25.46
CA GLY A 315 -13.48 -4.76 -26.49
C GLY A 315 -14.97 -4.43 -26.29
N LEU A 316 -15.28 -3.27 -25.71
CA LEU A 316 -16.67 -2.87 -25.47
C LEU A 316 -17.36 -2.57 -26.80
N VAL A 317 -18.51 -3.20 -27.05
CA VAL A 317 -19.30 -3.02 -28.28
C VAL A 317 -20.70 -2.57 -27.91
N THR A 318 -21.21 -1.59 -28.65
CA THR A 318 -22.62 -1.15 -28.51
C THR A 318 -23.55 -2.20 -29.11
N PRO A 319 -24.84 -2.27 -28.73
CA PRO A 319 -25.80 -3.20 -29.36
C PRO A 319 -25.90 -3.07 -30.88
N ALA A 320 -25.47 -1.94 -31.44
CA ALA A 320 -25.40 -1.68 -32.88
C ALA A 320 -24.11 -2.20 -33.55
N GLY A 321 -23.25 -2.94 -32.83
CA GLY A 321 -22.01 -3.50 -33.37
C GLY A 321 -20.84 -2.51 -33.47
N LYS A 322 -21.04 -1.24 -33.08
CA LYS A 322 -19.94 -0.24 -33.08
C LYS A 322 -19.04 -0.43 -31.86
N VAL A 323 -17.73 -0.48 -32.09
CA VAL A 323 -16.70 -0.57 -31.05
C VAL A 323 -16.59 0.76 -30.31
N VAL A 324 -16.62 0.69 -28.98
CA VAL A 324 -16.39 1.82 -28.09
C VAL A 324 -14.90 1.92 -27.82
N TRP A 325 -14.30 3.06 -28.18
CA TRP A 325 -12.87 3.30 -27.98
C TRP A 325 -12.60 4.34 -26.89
N GLY A 326 -13.59 5.13 -26.48
CA GLY A 326 -13.48 6.14 -25.42
C GLY A 326 -14.58 5.99 -24.38
N LYS A 327 -14.21 6.02 -23.09
CA LYS A 327 -15.18 6.05 -21.98
C LYS A 327 -14.72 7.01 -20.90
N TYR A 328 -15.67 7.57 -20.15
CA TYR A 328 -15.35 8.43 -19.02
C TYR A 328 -14.96 7.61 -17.80
N ALA A 329 -13.93 8.07 -17.10
CA ALA A 329 -13.50 7.57 -15.82
C ALA A 329 -13.35 8.72 -14.84
N GLN A 330 -13.63 8.46 -13.56
CA GLN A 330 -13.44 9.43 -12.50
C GLN A 330 -12.21 9.07 -11.67
N VAL A 331 -11.30 10.03 -11.50
CA VAL A 331 -10.09 9.88 -10.67
C VAL A 331 -10.47 9.82 -9.19
N THR A 332 -9.99 8.80 -8.48
CA THR A 332 -10.38 8.53 -7.08
C THR A 332 -9.30 8.92 -6.06
N ASN A 333 -8.04 8.92 -6.45
CA ASN A 333 -6.90 9.25 -5.59
C ASN A 333 -6.41 10.70 -5.76
N ASN A 334 -5.39 11.08 -5.00
CA ASN A 334 -4.65 12.34 -5.15
C ASN A 334 -3.32 12.03 -5.86
N PRO A 335 -3.25 12.16 -7.19
CA PRO A 335 -2.14 11.63 -7.98
C PRO A 335 -0.78 12.29 -7.67
N GLU A 336 -0.77 13.50 -7.11
CA GLU A 336 0.43 14.21 -6.68
C GLU A 336 1.18 13.56 -5.51
N ASN A 337 0.50 12.76 -4.69
CA ASN A 337 1.11 12.11 -3.52
C ASN A 337 1.58 10.69 -3.84
N ASP A 338 0.88 10.01 -4.75
CA ASP A 338 1.10 8.59 -5.04
C ASP A 338 1.98 8.36 -6.27
N GLY A 339 2.02 9.34 -7.19
CA GLY A 339 2.70 9.18 -8.48
C GLY A 339 1.97 8.28 -9.47
N CYS A 340 0.69 7.98 -9.22
CA CYS A 340 -0.18 7.18 -10.09
C CYS A 340 -1.55 7.86 -10.22
N ILE A 341 -2.18 7.77 -11.40
CA ILE A 341 -3.58 8.18 -11.58
C ILE A 341 -4.45 6.93 -11.47
N ASN A 342 -5.20 6.82 -10.37
CA ASN A 342 -6.19 5.76 -10.18
C ASN A 342 -7.58 6.30 -10.46
N ALA A 343 -8.33 5.63 -11.33
CA ALA A 343 -9.66 6.03 -11.75
C ALA A 343 -10.64 4.86 -11.78
N VAL A 344 -11.93 5.16 -11.72
CA VAL A 344 -13.01 4.18 -11.84
C VAL A 344 -13.83 4.52 -13.08
N LEU A 345 -14.11 3.53 -13.93
CA LEU A 345 -14.98 3.72 -15.09
C LEU A 345 -16.38 4.13 -14.67
N LEU A 346 -16.92 5.13 -15.37
CA LEU A 346 -18.32 5.50 -15.28
C LEU A 346 -19.09 4.62 -16.27
N VAL A 347 -19.68 3.53 -15.76
CA VAL A 347 -20.29 2.47 -16.58
C VAL A 347 -21.65 2.82 -17.13
#